data_AF-A0A7D5UKV0-F1
#
_entry.id   AF-A0A7D5UKV0-F1
#
_cell.length_a   1.000
_cell.length_b   1.000
_cell.length_c   1.000
_cell.angle_alpha   90.00
_cell.angle_beta   90.00
_cell.angle_gamma   90.00
#
_symmetry.space_group_name_H-M   'P 1'
#
loop_
_entity.id
_entity.type
_entity.pdbx_description
1 polymer ?
#
loop_
_entity_poly.entity_id
_entity_poly.type
_entity_poly.pdbx_seq_one_letter_code
_entity_poly.pdbx_strand_id
1 'polypeptide(L)' 'MEEGFSKYDPTEYLTSEAEIKAYLDEAMTIGEPNLISAVLDDIAKARSMAKPCKNASDLGEIE' A
#
# COMPACT_ATOMS: atom_id res chain seq x y z
N MET A 1 4.91 31.88 -1.81
CA MET A 1 4.21 30.81 -2.52
C MET A 1 4.54 29.56 -1.73
N GLU A 2 3.59 29.03 -0.96
CA GLU A 2 3.81 27.81 -0.18
C GLU A 2 3.93 26.66 -1.17
N GLU A 3 5.16 26.28 -1.50
CA GLU A 3 5.47 25.06 -2.24
C GLU A 3 5.11 23.88 -1.34
N GLY A 4 3.83 23.50 -1.38
CA GLY A 4 3.33 22.30 -0.72
C GLY A 4 4.02 21.10 -1.36
N PHE A 5 5.02 20.55 -0.67
CA PHE A 5 5.53 19.21 -0.96
C PHE A 5 4.34 18.27 -0.85
N SER A 6 3.77 17.89 -2.00
CA SER A 6 2.79 16.80 -2.04
C SER A 6 3.50 15.60 -1.47
N LYS A 7 3.01 15.12 -0.34
CA LYS A 7 3.58 14.01 0.42
C LYS A 7 3.68 12.84 -0.57
N TYR A 8 4.91 12.45 -0.92
CA TYR A 8 5.11 11.34 -1.85
C TYR A 8 4.48 10.11 -1.21
N ASP A 9 3.37 9.66 -1.79
CA ASP A 9 2.61 8.54 -1.27
C ASP A 9 2.93 7.33 -2.17
N PRO A 10 3.77 6.39 -1.71
CA PRO A 10 4.18 5.24 -2.53
C PRO A 10 2.98 4.35 -2.87
N THR A 11 1.88 4.42 -2.09
CA THR A 11 0.68 3.61 -2.34
C THR A 11 -0.02 3.95 -3.66
N GLU A 12 0.12 5.18 -4.17
CA GLU A 12 -0.45 5.57 -5.47
C GLU A 12 0.28 4.94 -6.66
N TYR A 13 1.54 4.54 -6.47
CA TYR A 13 2.38 3.90 -7.49
C TYR A 13 2.46 2.38 -7.31
N LEU A 14 2.13 1.85 -6.12
CA LEU A 14 2.07 0.41 -5.83
C LEU A 14 0.82 -0.29 -6.43
N THR A 15 0.46 0.06 -7.67
CA THR A 15 -0.70 -0.48 -8.40
C THR A 15 -0.36 -1.73 -9.21
N SER A 16 0.92 -1.93 -9.53
CA SER A 16 1.40 -3.07 -10.32
C SER A 16 2.35 -3.95 -9.53
N GLU A 17 2.28 -5.28 -9.78
CA GLU A 17 3.15 -6.25 -9.13
C GLU A 17 4.65 -5.97 -9.40
N ALA A 18 4.99 -5.37 -10.54
CA ALA A 18 6.35 -4.97 -10.87
C ALA A 18 6.88 -3.86 -9.95
N GLU A 19 6.06 -2.85 -9.63
CA GLU A 19 6.46 -1.75 -8.74
C GLU A 19 6.55 -2.21 -7.29
N ILE A 20 5.59 -3.04 -6.85
CA ILE A 20 5.63 -3.71 -5.53
C ILE A 20 6.93 -4.50 -5.37
N LYS A 21 7.32 -5.25 -6.40
CA LYS A 21 8.53 -6.06 -6.37
C LYS A 21 9.79 -5.19 -6.34
N ALA A 22 9.85 -4.12 -7.13
CA ALA A 22 10.99 -3.20 -7.12
C ALA A 22 11.15 -2.50 -5.75
N TYR A 23 10.03 -2.07 -5.16
CA TYR A 23 10.03 -1.42 -3.85
C TYR A 23 10.45 -2.37 -2.71
N LEU A 24 9.95 -3.61 -2.74
CA LEU A 24 10.36 -4.64 -1.79
C LEU A 24 11.83 -5.05 -1.97
N ASP A 25 12.30 -5.18 -3.21
CA ASP A 25 13.68 -5.57 -3.52
C ASP A 25 14.70 -4.52 -3.02
N GLU A 26 14.38 -3.24 -3.18
CA GLU A 26 15.20 -2.14 -2.66
C GLU A 26 15.22 -2.16 -1.12
N ALA A 27 14.08 -2.40 -0.48
CA ALA A 27 14.01 -2.53 0.98
C ALA A 27 14.78 -3.75 1.50
N MET A 28 14.72 -4.87 0.77
CA MET A 28 15.51 -6.08 1.06
C MET A 28 17.01 -5.86 0.85
N THR A 29 17.39 -5.06 -0.15
CA THR A 29 18.79 -4.69 -0.42
C THR A 29 19.37 -3.84 0.70
N ILE A 30 18.57 -2.93 1.26
CA ILE A 30 18.96 -2.13 2.43
C ILE A 30 19.11 -3.02 3.67
N GLY A 31 18.26 -4.05 3.80
CA GLY A 31 18.34 -5.05 4.88
C GLY A 31 17.87 -4.56 6.25
N GLU A 32 17.23 -3.38 6.29
CA GLU A 32 16.72 -2.80 7.53
C GLU A 32 15.34 -3.39 7.89
N PRO A 33 15.19 -4.03 9.07
CA PRO A 33 13.95 -4.71 9.43
C PRO A 33 12.77 -3.74 9.59
N ASN A 34 13.02 -2.50 10.04
CA ASN A 34 12.00 -1.45 10.13
C ASN A 34 11.50 -1.02 8.75
N LEU A 35 12.41 -0.90 7.78
CA LEU A 35 12.09 -0.52 6.42
C LEU A 35 11.27 -1.61 5.72
N ILE A 36 11.72 -2.86 5.79
CA ILE A 36 11.01 -4.02 5.19
C ILE A 36 9.59 -4.13 5.75
N SER A 37 9.43 -3.92 7.07
CA SER A 37 8.10 -3.94 7.72
C SER A 37 7.20 -2.80 7.24
N ALA A 38 7.75 -1.58 7.10
CA ALA A 38 7.00 -0.44 6.58
C ALA A 38 6.59 -0.64 5.12
N VAL A 39 7.50 -1.12 4.27
CA VAL A 39 7.23 -1.43 2.87
C VAL A 39 6.13 -2.49 2.72
N LEU A 40 6.17 -3.54 3.54
CA LEU A 40 5.12 -4.55 3.56
C LEU A 40 3.76 -4.00 4.01
N ASP A 41 3.71 -3.09 4.98
CA ASP A 41 2.48 -2.40 5.42
C ASP A 41 1.88 -1.54 4.30
N ASP A 42 2.73 -0.77 3.60
CA ASP A 42 2.33 0.03 2.44
C ASP A 42 1.79 -0.84 1.29
N ILE A 43 2.47 -1.94 0.96
CA ILE A 43 2.02 -2.90 -0.06
C ILE A 43 0.68 -3.54 0.34
N ALA A 44 0.52 -3.91 1.62
CA ALA A 44 -0.71 -4.49 2.13
C ALA A 44 -1.88 -3.50 2.05
N LYS A 45 -1.66 -2.23 2.41
CA LYS A 45 -2.65 -1.15 2.26
C LYS A 45 -2.99 -0.90 0.79
N ALA A 46 -1.98 -0.76 -0.08
CA ALA A 46 -2.18 -0.57 -1.50
C ALA A 46 -3.04 -1.70 -2.11
N ARG A 47 -2.77 -2.96 -1.74
CA ARG A 47 -3.61 -4.11 -2.15
C ARG A 47 -5.01 -4.11 -1.53
N SER A 48 -5.16 -3.64 -0.29
CA SER A 48 -6.44 -3.56 0.39
C SER A 48 -7.33 -2.47 -0.22
N MET A 49 -6.73 -1.34 -0.63
CA MET A 49 -7.43 -0.22 -1.25
C MET A 49 -7.69 -0.46 -2.74
N ALA A 50 -6.80 -1.18 -3.44
CA ALA A 50 -7.00 -1.61 -4.82
C ALA A 50 -8.09 -2.69 -4.97
N LYS A 51 -8.42 -3.42 -3.89
CA LYS A 51 -9.67 -4.17 -3.86
C LYS A 51 -10.79 -3.18 -3.56
N PRO A 52 -11.72 -2.89 -4.49
CA PRO A 52 -12.95 -2.24 -4.06
C PRO A 52 -13.55 -3.14 -2.99
N CYS A 53 -13.72 -2.61 -1.77
CA CYS A 53 -14.50 -3.22 -0.71
C CYS A 53 -15.92 -3.40 -1.24
N LYS A 54 -16.10 -4.49 -1.96
CA LYS A 54 -17.38 -5.10 -2.23
C LYS A 54 -17.83 -5.63 -0.88
N ASN A 55 -18.86 -4.96 -0.34
CA ASN A 55 -19.75 -5.49 0.68
C ASN A 55 -19.25 -5.43 2.14
N ALA A 56 -19.25 -4.21 2.71
CA ALA A 56 -19.68 -4.00 4.10
C ALA A 56 -21.21 -3.73 4.17
N SER A 57 -21.97 -4.18 3.15
CA SER A 57 -23.43 -4.06 3.07
C SER A 57 -24.12 -5.42 2.98
N ASP A 58 -23.39 -6.52 3.19
CA ASP A 58 -23.95 -7.88 3.33
C ASP A 58 -23.70 -8.40 4.76
N LEU A 59 -24.08 -7.59 5.76
CA LEU A 59 -24.54 -8.15 7.02
C LEU A 59 -26.05 -8.06 6.92
N GLY A 60 -26.62 -9.13 6.37
CA GLY A 60 -28.05 -9.27 6.18
C GLY A 60 -28.81 -8.97 7.46
N GLU A 61 -29.90 -8.23 7.29
CA GLU A 61 -31.12 -8.56 8.00
C GLU A 61 -31.34 -10.08 7.90
N ILE A 62 -31.21 -10.78 9.02
CA ILE A 62 -31.91 -12.03 9.23
C ILE A 62 -32.62 -11.94 10.58
N GLU A 63 -33.92 -11.67 10.48
CA GLU A 63 -35.04 -11.87 11.41
C GLU A 63 -34.92 -11.49 12.89
#